data_AF-A0A443RVC0-F1
#
_entry.id   AF-A0A443RVC0-F1
#
_cell.length_a   1.000
_cell.length_b   1.000
_cell.length_c   1.000
_cell.angle_alpha   90.00
_cell.angle_beta   90.00
_cell.angle_gamma   90.00
#
_symmetry.space_group_name_H-M   'P 1'
#
loop_
_entity.id
_entity.type
_entity.pdbx_description
1 polymer ?
#
loop_
_entity_poly.entity_id
_entity_poly.type
_entity_poly.pdbx_seq_one_letter_code
_entity_poly.pdbx_strand_id
1 'polypeptide(L)'
;LAACEIEFSLEDKDKNGKVISKRKVNVADYYKEKYNCKGLEFPNFPCVVTGNKSNRKYYPIELCELLPDQYITKLYSLALHRELDKETLKQKPNERYFGIIDSLSTIVADSKNFMTEFGFSVNRNLLKLTGRVIPSPNLKFGDEVVFKDTSQGDWMMQKPETKKFFDGVVINKWIIVELSIEDKWLPKSFVDEFQRKLMNTAKKMGVTMSAPLSGEW
;
A
#
# COMPACT_ATOMS: atom_id res chain seq x y z
N LEU A 1 -2.10 15.55 27.10
CA LEU A 1 -2.06 16.69 28.03
C LEU A 1 -2.02 17.95 27.20
N ALA A 2 -2.97 18.84 27.41
CA ALA A 2 -3.10 20.06 26.63
C ALA A 2 -2.01 21.09 26.97
N ALA A 3 -1.70 22.01 26.06
CA ALA A 3 -0.70 23.05 26.29
C ALA A 3 -1.02 23.96 27.49
N CYS A 4 -2.31 24.23 27.75
CA CYS A 4 -2.76 24.99 28.93
C CYS A 4 -2.68 24.21 30.25
N GLU A 5 -2.63 22.88 30.20
CA GLU A 5 -2.61 22.01 31.39
C GLU A 5 -1.19 21.60 31.81
N ILE A 6 -0.22 21.67 30.89
CA ILE A 6 1.16 21.26 31.17
C ILE A 6 1.89 22.40 31.87
N GLU A 7 2.14 22.24 33.17
CA GLU A 7 2.93 23.17 33.98
C GLU A 7 4.40 22.74 34.09
N PHE A 8 5.29 23.71 34.13
CA PHE A 8 6.70 23.51 34.47
C PHE A 8 7.26 24.71 35.26
N SER A 9 8.38 24.49 35.94
CA SER A 9 9.08 25.56 36.66
C SER A 9 10.05 26.27 35.72
N LEU A 10 9.82 27.56 35.50
CA LEU A 10 10.73 28.44 34.78
C LEU A 10 11.65 29.14 35.78
N GLU A 11 12.96 29.07 35.52
CA GLU A 11 13.98 29.78 36.30
C GLU A 11 14.34 31.10 35.61
N ASP A 12 14.10 32.22 36.26
CA ASP A 12 14.56 33.52 35.81
C ASP A 12 16.01 33.68 36.27
N LYS A 13 16.92 33.97 35.34
CA LYS A 13 18.36 34.08 35.59
C LYS A 13 18.85 35.51 35.36
N ASP A 14 19.80 35.95 36.17
CA ASP A 14 20.48 37.23 35.97
C ASP A 14 21.43 37.17 34.75
N LYS A 15 22.05 38.31 34.43
CA LYS A 15 23.03 38.41 33.33
C LYS A 15 24.25 37.50 33.51
N ASN A 16 24.51 37.02 34.73
CA ASN A 16 25.60 36.12 35.09
C ASN A 16 25.14 34.65 35.18
N GLY A 17 23.89 34.35 34.81
CA GLY A 17 23.32 33.00 34.83
C GLY A 17 22.87 32.50 36.22
N LYS A 18 22.91 33.34 37.26
CA LYS A 18 22.44 32.99 38.60
C LYS A 18 20.92 33.05 38.65
N VAL A 19 20.28 31.99 39.18
CA VAL A 19 18.82 31.93 39.33
C VAL A 19 18.37 32.97 40.35
N ILE A 20 17.53 33.91 39.92
CA ILE A 20 16.95 34.98 40.75
C ILE A 20 15.59 34.54 41.30
N SER A 21 14.76 33.91 40.47
CA SER A 21 13.42 33.43 40.84
C SER A 21 13.06 32.15 40.11
N LYS A 22 12.18 31.37 40.72
CA LYS A 22 11.51 30.24 40.06
C LYS A 22 10.01 30.48 40.12
N ARG A 23 9.34 30.38 38.98
CA ARG A 23 7.89 30.47 38.88
C ARG A 23 7.31 29.28 38.13
N LYS A 24 6.08 28.89 38.47
CA LYS A 24 5.34 27.91 37.69
C LYS A 24 4.64 28.64 36.54
N VAL A 25 4.75 28.07 35.35
CA VAL A 25 4.11 28.57 34.13
C VAL A 25 3.61 27.38 33.32
N ASN A 26 2.49 27.54 32.62
CA ASN A 26 2.05 26.52 31.66
C ASN A 26 2.70 26.76 30.28
N VAL A 27 2.60 25.77 29.39
CA VAL A 27 3.22 25.86 28.05
C VAL A 27 2.61 27.01 27.23
N ALA A 28 1.30 27.23 27.29
CA ALA A 28 0.63 28.30 26.54
C ALA A 28 1.13 29.69 26.93
N ASP A 29 1.18 29.98 28.23
CA ASP A 29 1.64 31.25 28.79
C ASP A 29 3.14 31.47 28.52
N TYR A 30 3.96 30.40 28.64
CA TYR A 30 5.38 30.49 28.31
C TYR A 30 5.62 30.93 26.86
N TYR A 31 4.88 30.34 25.91
CA TYR A 31 5.07 30.70 24.50
C TYR A 31 4.58 32.13 24.21
N LYS A 32 3.49 32.55 24.84
CA LYS A 32 2.98 33.92 24.77
C LYS A 32 3.99 34.94 25.29
N GLU A 33 4.56 34.69 26.46
CA GLU A 33 5.52 35.59 27.10
C GLU A 33 6.90 35.58 26.42
N LYS A 34 7.44 34.40 26.09
CA LYS A 34 8.83 34.26 25.63
C LYS A 34 9.01 34.59 24.16
N TYR A 35 8.05 34.20 23.32
CA TYR A 35 8.13 34.36 21.86
C TYR A 35 7.21 35.46 21.33
N ASN A 36 6.56 36.21 22.22
CA ASN A 36 5.63 37.30 21.88
C ASN A 36 4.57 36.88 20.85
N CYS A 37 4.12 35.62 20.90
CA CYS A 37 3.01 35.18 20.07
C CYS A 37 1.72 35.83 20.60
N LYS A 38 0.72 36.02 19.71
CA LYS A 38 -0.61 36.58 20.09
C LYS A 38 -1.36 35.75 21.14
N GLY A 39 -0.79 34.63 21.58
CA GLY A 39 -1.44 33.52 22.26
C GLY A 39 -1.64 32.36 21.28
N LEU A 40 -1.66 31.13 21.79
CA LEU A 40 -2.06 29.97 21.01
C LEU A 40 -3.57 30.07 20.73
N GLU A 41 -4.00 29.81 19.50
CA GLU A 41 -5.43 29.76 19.16
C GLU A 41 -6.09 28.50 19.75
N PHE A 42 -5.32 27.41 19.84
CA PHE A 42 -5.80 26.12 20.35
C PHE A 42 -5.01 25.66 21.59
N PRO A 43 -5.09 26.38 22.72
CA PRO A 43 -4.32 26.03 23.93
C PRO A 43 -4.74 24.69 24.55
N ASN A 44 -5.95 24.21 24.23
CA ASN A 44 -6.48 22.91 24.64
C ASN A 44 -5.95 21.72 23.80
N PHE A 45 -5.14 21.97 22.77
CA PHE A 45 -4.55 20.91 21.95
C PHE A 45 -3.30 20.31 22.60
N PRO A 46 -2.95 19.06 22.26
CA PRO A 46 -1.78 18.40 22.84
C PRO A 46 -0.47 19.06 22.39
N CYS A 47 0.57 18.91 23.23
CA CYS A 47 1.93 19.23 22.84
C CYS A 47 2.64 18.00 22.26
N VAL A 48 3.49 18.22 21.25
CA VAL A 48 4.54 17.29 20.86
C VAL A 48 5.57 17.22 21.98
N VAL A 49 5.84 16.02 22.47
CA VAL A 49 6.81 15.78 23.55
C VAL A 49 8.06 15.15 22.97
N THR A 50 9.21 15.77 23.23
CA THR A 50 10.52 15.21 22.85
C THR A 50 11.44 15.12 24.06
N GLY A 51 12.60 14.48 23.89
CA GLY A 51 13.55 14.24 24.97
C GLY A 51 13.23 12.98 25.79
N ASN A 52 13.89 12.84 26.93
CA ASN A 52 13.75 11.69 27.83
C ASN A 52 12.83 12.02 29.02
N LYS A 53 12.55 11.02 29.88
CA LYS A 53 11.64 11.21 31.03
C LYS A 53 12.09 12.32 31.99
N SER A 54 13.39 12.54 32.15
CA SER A 54 13.97 13.57 33.03
C SER A 54 14.08 14.96 32.41
N ASN A 55 14.10 15.06 31.07
CA ASN A 55 14.24 16.31 30.32
C ASN A 55 13.26 16.34 29.16
N ARG A 56 11.97 16.37 29.49
CA ARG A 56 10.89 16.49 28.51
C ARG A 56 10.80 17.91 28.01
N LYS A 57 10.72 18.07 26.69
CA LYS A 57 10.45 19.34 26.02
C LYS A 57 9.05 19.28 25.40
N TYR A 58 8.29 20.34 25.57
CA TYR A 58 6.90 20.43 25.14
C TYR A 58 6.76 21.51 24.07
N TYR A 59 6.24 21.13 22.90
CA TYR A 59 6.01 22.02 21.77
C TYR A 59 4.52 21.99 21.44
N PRO A 60 3.80 23.13 21.50
CA PRO A 60 2.42 23.19 21.03
C PRO A 60 2.30 22.70 19.59
N ILE A 61 1.34 21.81 19.31
CA ILE A 61 1.19 21.22 17.96
C ILE A 61 0.93 22.29 16.89
N GLU A 62 0.26 23.38 17.25
CA GLU A 62 -0.02 24.55 16.39
C GLU A 62 1.25 25.25 15.89
N LEU A 63 2.37 25.11 16.63
CA LEU A 63 3.66 25.71 16.27
C LEU A 63 4.61 24.70 15.61
N CYS A 64 4.15 23.48 15.35
CA CYS A 64 4.96 22.44 14.74
C CYS A 64 4.62 22.29 13.25
N GLU A 65 5.66 22.24 12.41
CA GLU A 65 5.52 21.92 10.99
C GLU A 65 6.13 20.55 10.71
N LEU A 66 5.47 19.77 9.85
CA LEU A 66 6.05 18.54 9.34
C LEU A 66 7.07 18.90 8.26
N LEU A 67 8.32 18.49 8.48
CA LEU A 67 9.35 18.66 7.45
C LEU A 67 9.00 17.80 6.23
N PRO A 68 9.30 18.29 5.02
CA PRO A 68 9.11 17.50 3.81
C PRO A 68 10.00 16.24 3.82
N ASP A 69 9.68 15.29 2.94
CA ASP A 69 10.49 14.12 2.62
C ASP A 69 10.80 13.16 3.78
N GLN A 70 9.93 13.13 4.80
CA GLN A 70 10.01 12.13 5.87
C GLN A 70 9.48 10.77 5.39
N TYR A 71 10.35 9.76 5.41
CA TYR A 71 9.99 8.40 5.03
C TYR A 71 9.01 7.77 6.04
N ILE A 72 7.89 7.25 5.55
CA ILE A 72 6.89 6.56 6.37
C ILE A 72 7.18 5.04 6.32
N THR A 73 7.49 4.46 7.48
CA THR A 73 7.78 3.02 7.62
C THR A 73 6.56 2.17 7.99
N LYS A 74 5.45 2.80 8.35
CA LYS A 74 4.25 2.10 8.84
C LYS A 74 3.33 1.67 7.69
N LEU A 75 2.61 0.57 7.93
CA LEU A 75 1.67 -0.02 7.00
C LEU A 75 0.56 0.97 6.62
N TYR A 76 0.31 1.12 5.33
CA TYR A 76 -0.79 1.91 4.79
C TYR A 76 -2.15 1.26 5.13
N SER A 77 -3.20 2.08 5.24
CA SER A 77 -4.56 1.53 5.21
C SER A 77 -4.79 0.85 3.84
N LEU A 78 -5.66 -0.16 3.78
CA LEU A 78 -6.00 -0.83 2.50
C LEU A 78 -6.49 0.16 1.44
N ALA A 79 -7.18 1.23 1.85
CA ALA A 79 -7.63 2.29 0.95
C ALA A 79 -6.45 3.05 0.34
N LEU A 80 -5.49 3.47 1.18
CA LEU A 80 -4.30 4.18 0.73
C LEU A 80 -3.40 3.28 -0.14
N HIS A 81 -3.27 2.00 0.18
CA HIS A 81 -2.52 1.07 -0.66
C HIS A 81 -3.13 0.95 -2.07
N ARG A 82 -4.46 0.80 -2.17
CA ARG A 82 -5.16 0.77 -3.47
C ARG A 82 -4.99 2.05 -4.28
N GLU A 83 -4.92 3.20 -3.61
CA GLU A 83 -4.70 4.48 -4.27
C GLU A 83 -3.26 4.58 -4.80
N LEU A 84 -2.27 4.21 -3.98
CA LEU A 84 -0.87 4.13 -4.40
C LEU A 84 -0.67 3.15 -5.55
N ASP A 85 -1.29 1.98 -5.50
CA ASP A 85 -1.23 0.99 -6.59
C ASP A 85 -1.81 1.57 -7.88
N LYS A 86 -2.96 2.25 -7.81
CA LYS A 86 -3.55 2.92 -8.97
C LYS A 86 -2.60 3.95 -9.56
N GLU A 87 -1.98 4.79 -8.73
CA GLU A 87 -1.07 5.82 -9.26
C GLU A 87 0.22 5.22 -9.82
N THR A 88 0.81 4.24 -9.14
CA THR A 88 2.10 3.63 -9.53
C THR A 88 1.98 2.70 -10.74
N LEU A 89 0.86 2.00 -10.91
CA LEU A 89 0.63 1.05 -12.00
C LEU A 89 0.08 1.70 -13.28
N LYS A 90 -0.34 2.97 -13.24
CA LYS A 90 -0.83 3.69 -14.44
C LYS A 90 0.25 3.89 -15.49
N GLN A 91 1.52 3.99 -15.08
CA GLN A 91 2.60 4.35 -15.97
C GLN A 91 2.89 3.22 -16.96
N LYS A 92 2.70 3.48 -18.26
CA LYS A 92 2.98 2.49 -19.31
C LYS A 92 4.49 2.32 -19.50
N PRO A 93 4.95 1.17 -20.05
CA PRO A 93 6.38 0.93 -20.26
C PRO A 93 7.11 2.01 -21.07
N ASN A 94 6.46 2.58 -22.08
CA ASN A 94 7.02 3.68 -22.88
C ASN A 94 7.16 4.98 -22.07
N GLU A 95 6.17 5.34 -21.26
CA GLU A 95 6.22 6.52 -20.39
C GLU A 95 7.30 6.35 -19.32
N ARG A 96 7.41 5.16 -18.73
CA ARG A 96 8.47 4.81 -17.79
C ARG A 96 9.85 4.92 -18.43
N TYR A 97 10.00 4.43 -19.66
CA TYR A 97 11.24 4.52 -20.42
C TYR A 97 11.71 5.97 -20.58
N PHE A 98 10.81 6.87 -20.99
CA PHE A 98 11.15 8.30 -21.11
C PHE A 98 11.40 8.96 -19.76
N GLY A 99 10.63 8.62 -18.72
CA GLY A 99 10.84 9.13 -17.36
C GLY A 99 12.21 8.76 -16.77
N ILE A 100 12.68 7.54 -17.03
CA ILE A 100 14.04 7.11 -16.64
C ILE A 100 15.08 7.96 -17.37
N ILE A 101 14.94 8.16 -18.69
CA ILE A 101 15.89 8.95 -19.48
C ILE A 101 15.94 10.40 -19.01
N ASP A 102 14.78 11.00 -18.73
CA ASP A 102 14.68 12.38 -18.27
C ASP A 102 15.38 12.57 -16.92
N SER A 103 15.15 11.63 -15.98
CA SER A 103 15.75 11.63 -14.65
C SER A 103 17.29 11.51 -14.67
N LEU A 104 17.87 10.88 -15.70
CA LEU A 104 19.33 10.74 -15.81
C LEU A 104 20.03 12.10 -15.93
N SER A 105 19.38 13.10 -16.54
CA SER A 105 19.98 14.43 -16.70
C SER A 105 20.23 15.09 -15.34
N THR A 106 19.25 15.05 -14.45
CA THR A 106 19.32 15.55 -13.07
C THR A 106 20.38 14.81 -12.26
N ILE A 107 20.37 13.47 -12.29
CA ILE A 107 21.33 12.65 -11.54
C ILE A 107 22.77 12.97 -11.96
N VAL A 108 23.02 13.11 -13.27
CA VAL A 108 24.35 13.45 -13.82
C VAL A 108 24.76 14.87 -13.43
N ALA A 109 23.83 15.82 -13.39
CA ALA A 109 24.10 17.18 -12.95
C ALA A 109 24.49 17.22 -11.46
N ASP A 110 23.69 16.57 -10.60
CA ASP A 110 23.90 16.55 -9.15
C ASP A 110 25.19 15.81 -8.76
N SER A 111 25.58 14.80 -9.53
CA SER A 111 26.74 13.95 -9.24
C SER A 111 28.05 14.44 -9.88
N LYS A 112 28.05 15.59 -10.58
CA LYS A 112 29.19 16.04 -11.40
C LYS A 112 30.52 16.14 -10.63
N ASN A 113 30.48 16.69 -9.43
CA ASN A 113 31.68 16.86 -8.61
C ASN A 113 32.27 15.51 -8.22
N PHE A 114 31.43 14.56 -7.79
CA PHE A 114 31.86 13.21 -7.41
C PHE A 114 32.38 12.41 -8.62
N MET A 115 31.69 12.48 -9.76
CA MET A 115 32.16 11.81 -10.99
C MET A 115 33.54 12.29 -11.42
N THR A 116 33.81 13.59 -11.26
CA THR A 116 35.10 14.19 -11.57
C THR A 116 36.18 13.72 -10.59
N GLU A 117 35.89 13.77 -9.29
CA GLU A 117 36.82 13.36 -8.23
C GLU A 117 37.22 11.88 -8.33
N PHE A 118 36.25 11.00 -8.57
CA PHE A 118 36.46 9.55 -8.65
C PHE A 118 36.79 9.06 -10.07
N GLY A 119 36.85 9.95 -11.06
CA GLY A 119 37.31 9.63 -12.41
C GLY A 119 36.40 8.69 -13.21
N PHE A 120 35.07 8.74 -13.02
CA PHE A 120 34.12 7.95 -13.81
C PHE A 120 33.06 8.82 -14.50
N SER A 121 32.43 8.27 -15.53
CA SER A 121 31.36 8.94 -16.27
C SER A 121 30.19 8.00 -16.52
N VAL A 122 28.97 8.53 -16.56
CA VAL A 122 27.75 7.76 -16.82
C VAL A 122 27.33 7.90 -18.28
N ASN A 123 27.14 6.76 -18.96
CA ASN A 123 26.53 6.73 -20.28
C ASN A 123 25.03 7.05 -20.17
N ARG A 124 24.56 8.03 -20.93
CA ARG A 124 23.15 8.47 -20.92
C ARG A 124 22.24 7.60 -21.77
N ASN A 125 22.80 6.77 -22.63
CA ASN A 125 22.03 5.85 -23.45
C ASN A 125 21.79 4.55 -22.69
N LEU A 126 20.54 4.10 -22.70
CA LEU A 126 20.19 2.79 -22.16
C LEU A 126 20.88 1.68 -22.96
N LEU A 127 21.31 0.64 -22.24
CA LEU A 127 21.94 -0.52 -22.84
C LEU A 127 20.95 -1.24 -23.75
N LYS A 128 21.33 -1.42 -25.02
CA LYS A 128 20.55 -2.19 -26.00
C LYS A 128 20.96 -3.65 -25.92
N LEU A 129 19.97 -4.52 -25.72
CA LEU A 129 20.15 -5.96 -25.63
C LEU A 129 19.30 -6.64 -26.70
N THR A 130 19.86 -7.68 -27.33
CA THR A 130 19.12 -8.51 -28.27
C THR A 130 18.47 -9.66 -27.51
N GLY A 131 17.15 -9.56 -27.32
CA GLY A 131 16.33 -10.65 -26.82
C GLY A 131 15.84 -11.57 -27.95
N ARG A 132 15.31 -12.73 -27.57
CA ARG A 132 14.57 -13.64 -28.47
C ARG A 132 13.23 -13.96 -27.82
N VAL A 133 12.16 -13.88 -28.60
CA VAL A 133 10.83 -14.31 -28.17
C VAL A 133 10.70 -15.79 -28.47
N ILE A 134 10.56 -16.61 -27.43
CA ILE A 134 10.35 -18.05 -27.59
C ILE A 134 8.87 -18.25 -27.98
N PRO A 135 8.56 -19.02 -29.03
CA PRO A 135 7.18 -19.31 -29.41
C PRO A 135 6.43 -19.97 -28.25
N SER A 136 5.16 -19.56 -28.04
CA SER A 136 4.31 -20.18 -27.04
C SER A 136 4.17 -21.69 -27.31
N PRO A 137 4.16 -22.53 -26.27
CA PRO A 137 3.88 -23.95 -26.44
C PRO A 137 2.43 -24.15 -26.87
N ASN A 138 2.18 -25.28 -27.53
CA ASN A 138 0.80 -25.73 -27.75
C ASN A 138 0.25 -26.29 -26.43
N LEU A 139 -0.96 -25.89 -26.07
CA LEU A 139 -1.65 -26.42 -24.90
C LEU A 139 -2.56 -27.56 -25.33
N LYS A 140 -2.50 -28.68 -24.63
CA LYS A 140 -3.39 -29.82 -24.84
C LYS A 140 -4.51 -29.78 -23.81
N PHE A 141 -5.74 -29.62 -24.29
CA PHE A 141 -6.96 -29.71 -23.51
C PHE A 141 -7.58 -31.10 -23.67
N GLY A 142 -8.64 -31.37 -22.91
CA GLY A 142 -9.40 -32.62 -23.04
C GLY A 142 -9.89 -32.87 -24.46
N ASP A 143 -10.26 -34.12 -24.77
CA ASP A 143 -10.67 -34.56 -26.11
C ASP A 143 -9.58 -34.34 -27.19
N GLU A 144 -8.29 -34.41 -26.81
CA GLU A 144 -7.12 -34.21 -27.69
C GLU A 144 -7.08 -32.83 -28.39
N VAL A 145 -7.81 -31.84 -27.87
CA VAL A 145 -7.86 -30.51 -28.47
C VAL A 145 -6.54 -29.78 -28.24
N VAL A 146 -5.83 -29.49 -29.33
CA VAL A 146 -4.58 -28.70 -29.31
C VAL A 146 -4.90 -27.23 -29.52
N PHE A 147 -4.73 -26.43 -28.47
CA PHE A 147 -4.85 -24.98 -28.52
C PHE A 147 -3.50 -24.34 -28.82
N LYS A 148 -3.45 -23.59 -29.92
CA LYS A 148 -2.33 -22.71 -30.24
C LYS A 148 -2.61 -21.35 -29.63
N ASP A 149 -1.70 -20.91 -28.77
CA ASP A 149 -1.80 -19.59 -28.16
C ASP A 149 -1.64 -18.48 -29.20
N THR A 150 -2.63 -17.60 -29.28
CA THR A 150 -2.62 -16.39 -30.10
C THR A 150 -2.66 -15.12 -29.25
N SER A 151 -2.68 -15.25 -27.92
CA SER A 151 -2.96 -14.21 -26.94
C SER A 151 -1.75 -13.85 -26.08
N GLN A 152 -0.53 -14.07 -26.59
CA GLN A 152 0.73 -13.65 -25.97
C GLN A 152 0.91 -14.17 -24.53
N GLY A 153 0.62 -15.45 -24.30
CA GLY A 153 0.76 -16.08 -22.99
C GLY A 153 -0.46 -15.91 -22.08
N ASP A 154 -1.63 -15.56 -22.62
CA ASP A 154 -2.89 -15.61 -21.89
C ASP A 154 -3.77 -16.75 -22.42
N TRP A 155 -3.95 -17.81 -21.64
CA TRP A 155 -4.67 -19.02 -22.04
C TRP A 155 -5.99 -19.24 -21.32
N MET A 156 -6.61 -18.19 -20.77
CA MET A 156 -7.89 -18.25 -20.05
C MET A 156 -8.87 -19.32 -20.54
N MET A 157 -9.46 -20.06 -19.59
CA MET A 157 -10.44 -21.13 -19.79
C MET A 157 -11.86 -20.63 -20.13
N GLN A 158 -12.02 -19.33 -20.38
CA GLN A 158 -13.33 -18.67 -20.55
C GLN A 158 -14.15 -19.13 -21.77
N LYS A 159 -13.57 -19.95 -22.65
CA LYS A 159 -14.28 -20.63 -23.75
C LYS A 159 -14.39 -22.13 -23.46
N PRO A 160 -15.16 -22.55 -22.43
CA PRO A 160 -15.19 -23.94 -21.99
C PRO A 160 -15.79 -24.89 -23.03
N GLU A 161 -16.54 -24.37 -24.01
CA GLU A 161 -17.12 -25.14 -25.12
C GLU A 161 -16.04 -25.72 -26.06
N THR A 162 -14.82 -25.17 -26.02
CA THR A 162 -13.65 -25.65 -26.78
C THR A 162 -12.44 -25.96 -25.89
N LYS A 163 -12.54 -25.75 -24.57
CA LYS A 163 -11.47 -25.94 -23.59
C LYS A 163 -11.99 -26.69 -22.36
N LYS A 164 -11.82 -28.00 -22.36
CA LYS A 164 -12.06 -28.87 -21.20
C LYS A 164 -10.74 -29.18 -20.51
N PHE A 165 -10.78 -29.55 -19.23
CA PHE A 165 -9.61 -30.10 -18.56
C PHE A 165 -9.09 -31.32 -19.32
N PHE A 166 -7.77 -31.49 -19.34
CA PHE A 166 -7.11 -32.63 -19.98
C PHE A 166 -7.65 -33.95 -19.41
N ASP A 167 -7.64 -34.06 -18.08
CA ASP A 167 -8.28 -35.15 -17.35
C ASP A 167 -9.47 -34.61 -16.56
N GLY A 168 -10.67 -34.82 -17.11
CA GLY A 168 -11.93 -34.51 -16.44
C GLY A 168 -12.23 -35.52 -15.32
N VAL A 169 -12.64 -35.03 -14.14
CA VAL A 169 -12.97 -35.88 -12.99
C VAL A 169 -14.48 -35.96 -12.75
N VAL A 170 -14.89 -37.00 -12.03
CA VAL A 170 -16.26 -37.18 -11.56
C VAL A 170 -16.31 -36.94 -10.04
N ILE A 171 -17.06 -35.93 -9.62
CA ILE A 171 -17.28 -35.58 -8.21
C ILE A 171 -18.64 -36.12 -7.78
N ASN A 172 -18.61 -37.26 -7.08
CA ASN A 172 -19.82 -37.97 -6.68
C ASN A 172 -20.45 -37.43 -5.39
N LYS A 173 -19.64 -36.86 -4.49
CA LYS A 173 -20.06 -36.41 -3.15
C LYS A 173 -19.37 -35.11 -2.80
N TRP A 174 -20.16 -34.10 -2.45
CA TRP A 174 -19.70 -32.79 -2.00
C TRP A 174 -20.82 -32.09 -1.23
N ILE A 175 -20.49 -31.05 -0.47
CA ILE A 175 -21.41 -30.24 0.33
C ILE A 175 -21.13 -28.76 0.11
N ILE A 176 -22.11 -27.91 0.41
CA ILE A 176 -21.94 -26.46 0.50
C ILE A 176 -22.07 -26.07 1.97
N VAL A 177 -21.09 -25.36 2.49
CA VAL A 177 -21.12 -24.81 3.85
C VAL A 177 -21.16 -23.30 3.74
N GLU A 178 -22.23 -22.70 4.26
CA GLU A 178 -22.37 -21.25 4.33
C GLU A 178 -21.77 -20.76 5.66
N LEU A 179 -20.76 -19.90 5.59
CA LEU A 179 -20.05 -19.33 6.75
C LEU A 179 -20.28 -17.82 6.88
N SER A 180 -21.38 -17.31 6.34
CA SER A 180 -21.77 -15.90 6.46
C SER A 180 -21.89 -15.54 7.94
N ILE A 181 -21.25 -14.46 8.37
CA ILE A 181 -21.29 -13.94 9.74
C ILE A 181 -22.32 -12.79 9.78
N GLU A 182 -23.14 -12.75 10.83
CA GLU A 182 -24.35 -11.92 11.01
C GLU A 182 -25.63 -12.54 10.40
N ASP A 183 -26.82 -12.19 10.93
CA ASP A 183 -28.17 -12.76 10.62
C ASP A 183 -28.65 -12.61 9.16
N LYS A 184 -27.72 -12.51 8.20
CA LYS A 184 -27.93 -12.43 6.76
C LYS A 184 -27.50 -13.74 6.11
N TRP A 185 -28.15 -14.83 6.49
CA TRP A 185 -28.07 -16.08 5.73
C TRP A 185 -28.44 -15.81 4.28
N LEU A 186 -27.67 -16.38 3.37
CA LEU A 186 -27.94 -16.33 1.96
C LEU A 186 -29.29 -17.02 1.72
N PRO A 187 -30.19 -16.40 0.92
CA PRO A 187 -31.43 -17.04 0.57
C PRO A 187 -31.16 -18.40 -0.06
N LYS A 188 -31.97 -19.41 0.28
CA LYS A 188 -31.86 -20.74 -0.32
C LYS A 188 -31.85 -20.69 -1.85
N SER A 189 -32.63 -19.78 -2.44
CA SER A 189 -32.66 -19.52 -3.89
C SER A 189 -31.31 -19.10 -4.46
N PHE A 190 -30.50 -18.33 -3.72
CA PHE A 190 -29.14 -17.96 -4.14
C PHE A 190 -28.22 -19.18 -4.15
N VAL A 191 -28.28 -20.00 -3.10
CA VAL A 191 -27.48 -21.24 -2.99
C VAL A 191 -27.87 -22.23 -4.09
N ASP A 192 -29.16 -22.38 -4.36
CA ASP A 192 -29.69 -23.22 -5.44
C ASP A 192 -29.28 -22.72 -6.83
N GLU A 193 -29.26 -21.40 -7.04
CA GLU A 193 -28.77 -20.83 -8.28
C GLU A 193 -27.25 -21.02 -8.44
N PHE A 194 -26.49 -20.80 -7.37
CA PHE A 194 -25.06 -20.99 -7.32
C PHE A 194 -24.67 -22.44 -7.64
N GLN A 195 -25.28 -23.43 -6.97
CA GLN A 195 -24.98 -24.84 -7.24
C GLN A 195 -25.24 -25.18 -8.72
N ARG A 196 -26.35 -24.70 -9.27
CA ARG A 196 -26.73 -24.97 -10.66
C ARG A 196 -25.72 -24.36 -11.62
N LYS A 197 -25.30 -23.11 -11.39
CA LYS A 197 -24.27 -22.44 -12.21
C LYS A 197 -22.93 -23.14 -12.09
N LEU A 198 -22.53 -23.55 -10.89
CA LEU A 198 -21.28 -24.27 -10.64
C LEU A 198 -21.25 -25.60 -11.40
N MET A 199 -22.28 -26.45 -11.22
CA MET A 199 -22.38 -27.75 -11.91
C MET A 199 -22.42 -27.59 -13.43
N ASN A 200 -23.15 -26.60 -13.95
CA ASN A 200 -23.18 -26.33 -15.39
C ASN A 200 -21.81 -25.90 -15.93
N THR A 201 -21.09 -25.05 -15.20
CA THR A 201 -19.75 -24.60 -15.58
C THR A 201 -18.75 -25.76 -15.53
N ALA A 202 -18.78 -26.54 -14.45
CA ALA A 202 -17.98 -27.75 -14.30
C ALA A 202 -18.21 -28.73 -15.47
N LYS A 203 -19.47 -28.99 -15.82
CA LYS A 203 -19.83 -29.85 -16.95
C LYS A 203 -19.26 -29.35 -18.27
N LYS A 204 -19.35 -28.04 -18.55
CA LYS A 204 -18.74 -27.44 -19.74
C LYS A 204 -17.21 -27.62 -19.76
N MET A 205 -16.56 -27.63 -18.61
CA MET A 205 -15.12 -27.85 -18.47
C MET A 205 -14.71 -29.35 -18.44
N GLY A 206 -15.64 -30.28 -18.63
CA GLY A 206 -15.37 -31.72 -18.60
C GLY A 206 -15.38 -32.36 -17.22
N VAL A 207 -15.85 -31.64 -16.18
CA VAL A 207 -16.02 -32.18 -14.82
C VAL A 207 -17.49 -32.55 -14.62
N THR A 208 -17.76 -33.79 -14.24
CA THR A 208 -19.12 -34.22 -13.91
C THR A 208 -19.32 -34.15 -12.41
N MET A 209 -20.35 -33.44 -11.95
CA MET A 209 -20.68 -33.30 -10.53
C MET A 209 -22.09 -33.82 -10.28
N SER A 210 -22.24 -34.69 -9.27
CA SER A 210 -23.55 -35.07 -8.73
C SER A 210 -24.16 -33.90 -7.96
N ALA A 211 -25.45 -33.96 -7.63
CA ALA A 211 -26.06 -32.98 -6.72
C ALA A 211 -25.34 -33.00 -5.35
N PRO A 212 -25.15 -31.84 -4.69
CA PRO A 212 -24.52 -31.81 -3.37
C PRO A 212 -25.38 -32.55 -2.36
N LEU A 213 -24.72 -33.13 -1.38
CA LEU A 213 -25.39 -33.77 -0.27
C LEU A 213 -25.98 -32.68 0.63
N SER A 214 -27.28 -32.74 0.89
CA SER A 214 -27.91 -32.01 1.97
C SER A 214 -27.79 -32.84 3.24
N GLY A 215 -27.21 -32.27 4.29
CA GLY A 215 -27.32 -32.84 5.64
C GLY A 215 -28.11 -31.88 6.52
N GLU A 216 -28.99 -32.45 7.34
CA GLU A 216 -29.34 -31.82 8.61
C GLU A 216 -28.17 -32.14 9.53
N TRP A 217 -27.33 -31.15 9.81
CA TRP A 217 -26.17 -31.27 10.70
C TRP A 217 -26.45 -30.49 11.98
#